data_AF-A0A2G6E4N0-F1
#
_entry.id   AF-A0A2G6E4N0-F1
#
_cell.length_a   1.000
_cell.length_b   1.000
_cell.length_c   1.000
_cell.angle_alpha   90.00
_cell.angle_beta   90.00
_cell.angle_gamma   90.00
#
_symmetry.space_group_name_H-M   'P 1'
#
loop_
_entity.id
_entity.type
_entity.pdbx_description
1 polymer ?
#
loop_
_entity_poly.entity_id
_entity_poly.type
_entity_poly.pdbx_seq_one_letter_code
_entity_poly.pdbx_strand_id
1 'polypeptide(L)'
;MNGQRKKKLWSVCRMLLYCLVLIISAGCGGPSMKFQESQSDTELFEHAKTLYEQGEYRSALEYFIYVKENFLRSDYAGLSRFYAGQCYFELEKFDEAVIEYRSFLSFFPNDPNSATAQYRLGVSLFEQALGPDQDQSILQEAFTELLKVAEKYPEDADDVQNAETFLKKVRDRSAEHEYRVARFYRKEKRYKASKNRVLYLMKEYPGTSLYDDALYLLALNYLDLGQKEEGKACLLELLENYPAYEEREKARKRLGDLGEIFIPHSVASSDTAHGNADTSSQEEIPQKEEPIVELSNPETPLSSDSPSGESVGNTALEGYVVLIRDDQVFLNLIREDGVREGMVLEVLRDAKRVGVVRVLEIQEGFSLARIESIESGMTIREDDIVRVLGDE
;
A
#
# COMPACT_ATOMS: atom_id res chain seq x y z
N MET A 1 54.54 40.57 15.01
CA MET A 1 53.39 40.85 14.12
C MET A 1 52.06 40.14 14.49
N ASN A 2 51.94 39.42 15.62
CA ASN A 2 50.76 38.58 15.91
C ASN A 2 49.60 39.24 16.69
N GLY A 3 49.79 40.42 17.30
CA GLY A 3 48.75 41.07 18.11
C GLY A 3 47.69 41.85 17.31
N GLN A 4 48.09 42.48 16.21
CA GLN A 4 47.21 43.31 15.37
C GLN A 4 46.21 42.46 14.55
N ARG A 5 46.61 41.28 14.09
CA ARG A 5 45.73 40.35 13.36
C ARG A 5 44.62 39.76 14.25
N LYS A 6 44.93 39.41 15.50
CA LYS A 6 43.94 38.90 16.46
C LYS A 6 42.86 39.92 16.81
N LYS A 7 43.24 41.19 16.97
CA LYS A 7 42.27 42.27 17.24
C LYS A 7 41.34 42.51 16.04
N LYS A 8 41.86 42.51 14.81
CA LYS A 8 41.02 42.60 13.60
C LYS A 8 40.06 41.42 13.45
N LEU A 9 40.53 40.20 13.74
CA LEU A 9 39.70 38.99 13.67
C LEU A 9 38.55 39.04 14.69
N TRP A 10 38.82 39.51 15.92
CA TRP A 10 37.81 39.64 16.96
C TRP A 10 36.76 40.70 16.63
N SER A 11 37.17 41.82 16.03
CA SER A 11 36.23 42.85 15.56
C SER A 11 35.33 42.38 14.42
N VAL A 12 35.85 41.57 13.49
CA VAL A 12 35.06 40.98 12.39
C VAL A 12 34.07 39.95 12.91
N CYS A 13 34.47 39.05 13.81
CA CYS A 13 33.55 38.11 14.44
C CYS A 13 32.44 38.83 15.23
N ARG A 14 32.76 39.92 15.92
CA ARG A 14 31.77 40.71 16.67
C ARG A 14 30.77 41.41 15.74
N MET A 15 31.24 41.95 14.62
CA MET A 15 30.38 42.51 13.56
C MET A 15 29.45 41.44 12.96
N LEU A 16 29.98 40.26 12.65
CA LEU A 16 29.18 39.15 12.11
C LEU A 16 28.11 38.67 13.11
N LEU A 17 28.42 38.66 14.41
CA LEU A 17 27.46 38.33 15.45
C LEU A 17 26.32 39.38 15.54
N TYR A 18 26.65 40.68 15.43
CA TYR A 18 25.63 41.74 15.43
C TYR A 18 24.73 41.69 14.18
N CYS A 19 25.29 41.38 13.00
CA CYS A 19 24.48 41.18 11.78
C CYS A 19 23.55 39.97 11.91
N LEU A 20 24.02 38.87 12.52
CA LEU A 20 23.20 37.67 12.75
C LEU A 20 22.02 37.97 13.69
N VAL A 21 22.24 38.74 14.77
CA VAL A 21 21.18 39.15 15.70
C VAL A 21 20.15 40.07 15.04
N LEU A 22 20.58 40.97 14.15
CA LEU A 22 19.68 41.85 13.39
C LEU A 22 18.78 41.06 12.41
N ILE A 23 19.32 40.03 11.76
CA ILE A 23 18.56 39.17 10.85
C ILE A 23 17.49 38.37 11.60
N ILE A 24 17.77 37.91 12.82
CA ILE A 24 16.80 37.19 13.66
C ILE A 24 15.67 38.13 14.14
N SER A 25 15.97 39.42 14.36
CA SER A 25 14.96 40.41 14.79
C SER A 25 14.02 40.90 13.68
N ALA A 26 14.30 40.56 12.41
CA ALA A 26 13.40 40.80 11.28
C ALA A 26 12.38 39.65 11.08
N GLY A 27 12.17 38.82 12.12
CA GLY A 27 11.11 37.82 12.16
C GLY A 27 9.74 38.46 11.93
N CYS A 28 9.17 38.15 10.77
CA CYS A 28 7.95 38.70 10.18
C CYS A 28 6.73 38.56 11.11
N GLY A 29 6.31 39.66 11.73
CA GLY A 29 4.92 39.81 12.18
C GLY A 29 4.07 40.18 10.97
N GLY A 30 3.53 39.19 10.28
CA GLY A 30 2.59 39.41 9.16
C GLY A 30 1.39 40.26 9.61
N PRO A 31 0.75 41.01 8.69
CA PRO A 31 -0.43 41.81 9.03
C PRO A 31 -1.50 40.92 9.65
N SER A 32 -1.99 41.30 10.83
CA SER A 32 -3.09 40.62 11.51
C SER A 32 -4.35 40.71 10.64
N MET A 33 -4.94 39.57 10.30
CA MET A 33 -6.20 39.48 9.56
C MET A 33 -7.31 40.27 10.29
N LYS A 34 -8.07 41.08 9.55
CA LYS A 34 -9.19 41.88 10.08
C LYS A 34 -10.47 41.47 9.38
N PHE A 35 -11.19 40.51 9.96
CA PHE A 35 -12.58 40.26 9.59
C PHE A 35 -13.41 41.49 9.94
N GLN A 36 -14.12 42.06 8.97
CA GLN A 36 -15.13 43.08 9.26
C GLN A 36 -16.45 42.36 9.50
N GLU A 37 -17.09 42.58 10.66
CA GLU A 37 -18.38 41.96 11.04
C GLU A 37 -19.52 42.19 10.02
N SER A 38 -19.35 43.14 9.10
CA SER A 38 -20.33 43.44 8.05
C SER A 38 -20.21 42.59 6.78
N GLN A 39 -19.15 41.81 6.61
CA GLN A 39 -18.95 41.02 5.39
C GLN A 39 -19.90 39.82 5.37
N SER A 40 -20.52 39.60 4.21
CA SER A 40 -21.35 38.41 3.98
C SER A 40 -20.50 37.14 3.85
N ASP A 41 -21.11 35.99 4.12
CA ASP A 41 -20.53 34.67 3.89
C ASP A 41 -20.06 34.49 2.43
N THR A 42 -20.85 34.95 1.46
CA THR A 42 -20.50 34.95 0.04
C THR A 42 -19.22 35.75 -0.24
N GLU A 43 -19.13 36.99 0.24
CA GLU A 43 -17.96 37.84 0.01
C GLU A 43 -16.68 37.23 0.62
N LEU A 44 -16.81 36.66 1.83
CA LEU A 44 -15.69 35.99 2.51
C LEU A 44 -15.24 34.74 1.76
N PHE A 45 -16.18 33.92 1.29
CA PHE A 45 -15.87 32.71 0.52
C PHE A 45 -15.22 33.03 -0.82
N GLU A 46 -15.77 33.97 -1.59
CA GLU A 46 -15.20 34.34 -2.90
C GLU A 46 -13.81 34.98 -2.75
N HIS A 47 -13.58 35.74 -1.68
CA HIS A 47 -12.25 36.26 -1.36
C HIS A 47 -11.28 35.12 -1.02
N ALA A 48 -11.70 34.16 -0.18
CA ALA A 48 -10.90 32.97 0.14
C ALA A 48 -10.52 32.17 -1.11
N LYS A 49 -11.49 31.98 -2.01
CA LYS A 49 -11.28 31.29 -3.28
C LYS A 49 -10.30 32.03 -4.19
N THR A 50 -10.40 33.35 -4.27
CA THR A 50 -9.43 34.18 -5.01
C THR A 50 -8.01 34.00 -4.47
N LEU A 51 -7.85 33.99 -3.14
CA LEU A 51 -6.55 33.75 -2.49
C LEU A 51 -6.02 32.34 -2.77
N TYR A 52 -6.90 31.34 -2.74
CA TYR A 52 -6.55 29.96 -3.07
C TYR A 52 -6.06 29.83 -4.52
N GLU A 53 -6.75 30.45 -5.47
CA GLU A 53 -6.36 30.48 -6.89
C GLU A 53 -5.04 31.23 -7.13
N GLN A 54 -4.69 32.17 -6.25
CA GLN A 54 -3.39 32.87 -6.25
C GLN A 54 -2.26 32.06 -5.60
N GLY A 55 -2.55 30.88 -5.03
CA GLY A 55 -1.59 30.07 -4.30
C GLY A 55 -1.31 30.57 -2.87
N GLU A 56 -2.09 31.54 -2.37
CA GLU A 56 -1.98 32.04 -0.99
C GLU A 56 -2.74 31.12 -0.01
N TYR A 57 -2.37 29.84 0.03
CA TYR A 57 -3.12 28.80 0.75
C TYR A 57 -3.29 29.08 2.24
N ARG A 58 -2.29 29.69 2.90
CA ARG A 58 -2.39 30.06 4.32
C ARG A 58 -3.45 31.15 4.54
N SER A 59 -3.42 32.20 3.73
CA SER A 59 -4.40 33.29 3.81
C SER A 59 -5.80 32.77 3.48
N ALA A 60 -5.93 31.98 2.42
CA ALA A 60 -7.18 31.37 1.98
C ALA A 60 -7.79 30.47 3.08
N LEU A 61 -6.96 29.63 3.70
CA LEU A 61 -7.35 28.76 4.80
C LEU A 61 -8.00 29.54 5.94
N GLU A 62 -7.41 30.65 6.38
CA GLU A 62 -7.95 31.46 7.47
C GLU A 62 -9.38 31.94 7.17
N TYR A 63 -9.67 32.36 5.93
CA TYR A 63 -11.02 32.72 5.53
C TYR A 63 -11.96 31.52 5.42
N PHE A 64 -11.53 30.39 4.86
CA PHE A 64 -12.37 29.19 4.76
C PHE A 64 -12.74 28.63 6.15
N ILE A 65 -11.79 28.62 7.10
CA ILE A 65 -12.06 28.27 8.49
C ILE A 65 -13.06 29.24 9.11
N TYR A 66 -12.87 30.55 8.90
CA TYR A 66 -13.80 31.54 9.42
C TYR A 66 -15.23 31.34 8.87
N VAL A 67 -15.38 31.09 7.57
CA VAL A 67 -16.70 30.86 6.95
C VAL A 67 -17.34 29.59 7.51
N LYS A 68 -16.61 28.47 7.53
CA LYS A 68 -17.16 27.18 7.98
C LYS A 68 -17.56 27.17 9.47
N GLU A 69 -16.89 27.97 10.32
CA GLU A 69 -17.14 28.00 11.76
C GLU A 69 -18.24 28.99 12.15
N ASN A 70 -18.29 30.16 11.49
CA ASN A 70 -19.22 31.24 11.87
C ASN A 70 -20.55 31.20 11.09
N PHE A 71 -20.57 30.57 9.90
CA PHE A 71 -21.75 30.53 9.03
C PHE A 71 -22.25 29.09 8.79
N LEU A 72 -22.52 28.35 9.87
CA LEU A 72 -22.89 26.92 9.83
C LEU A 72 -24.12 26.56 8.95
N ARG A 73 -25.00 27.52 8.66
CA ARG A 73 -26.20 27.34 7.81
C ARG A 73 -26.04 27.88 6.39
N SER A 74 -24.86 28.42 6.08
CA SER A 74 -24.56 28.91 4.74
C SER A 74 -24.39 27.76 3.77
N ASP A 75 -24.82 27.96 2.52
CA ASP A 75 -24.52 27.04 1.41
C ASP A 75 -23.00 26.92 1.18
N TYR A 76 -22.21 27.91 1.61
CA TYR A 76 -20.75 27.91 1.52
C TYR A 76 -20.06 27.17 2.66
N ALA A 77 -20.76 26.74 3.71
CA ALA A 77 -20.13 26.06 4.85
C ALA A 77 -19.47 24.74 4.45
N GLY A 78 -20.15 23.95 3.60
CA GLY A 78 -19.63 22.70 3.06
C GLY A 78 -18.46 22.91 2.10
N LEU A 79 -18.62 23.82 1.13
CA LEU A 79 -17.55 24.19 0.20
C LEU A 79 -16.32 24.73 0.93
N SER A 80 -16.50 25.57 1.96
CA SER A 80 -15.40 26.10 2.76
C SER A 80 -14.65 24.98 3.50
N ARG A 81 -15.34 23.93 3.94
CA ARG A 81 -14.68 22.75 4.52
C ARG A 81 -13.85 22.00 3.50
N PHE A 82 -14.40 21.77 2.30
CA PHE A 82 -13.64 21.16 1.21
C PHE A 82 -12.38 21.96 0.88
N TYR A 83 -12.52 23.28 0.66
CA TYR A 83 -11.38 24.14 0.35
C TYR A 83 -10.38 24.32 1.50
N ALA A 84 -10.82 24.23 2.76
CA ALA A 84 -9.89 24.14 3.89
C ALA A 84 -9.01 22.88 3.79
N GLY A 85 -9.62 21.73 3.44
CA GLY A 85 -8.89 20.50 3.10
C GLY A 85 -7.90 20.70 1.96
N GLN A 86 -8.34 21.34 0.86
CA GLN A 86 -7.45 21.69 -0.26
C GLN A 86 -6.27 22.55 0.19
N CYS A 87 -6.51 23.59 0.99
CA CYS A 87 -5.44 24.44 1.49
C CYS A 87 -4.46 23.68 2.38
N TYR A 88 -4.95 22.81 3.27
CA TYR A 88 -4.07 21.95 4.07
C TYR A 88 -3.25 21.00 3.22
N PHE A 89 -3.85 20.39 2.19
CA PHE A 89 -3.16 19.53 1.25
C PHE A 89 -2.01 20.26 0.54
N GLU A 90 -2.29 21.43 -0.03
CA GLU A 90 -1.27 22.22 -0.76
C GLU A 90 -0.20 22.81 0.18
N LEU A 91 -0.47 22.88 1.48
CA LEU A 91 0.50 23.22 2.52
C LEU A 91 1.26 22.00 3.07
N GLU A 92 1.08 20.81 2.48
CA GLU A 92 1.64 19.52 2.92
C GLU A 92 1.28 19.16 4.38
N LYS A 93 0.14 19.69 4.84
CA LYS A 93 -0.43 19.45 6.17
C LYS A 93 -1.45 18.33 6.11
N PHE A 94 -0.95 17.13 5.81
CA PHE A 94 -1.81 15.98 5.52
C PHE A 94 -2.67 15.54 6.72
N ASP A 95 -2.19 15.72 7.96
CA ASP A 95 -2.96 15.45 9.18
C ASP A 95 -4.25 16.28 9.23
N GLU A 96 -4.12 17.59 9.06
CA GLU A 96 -5.29 18.47 9.02
C GLU A 96 -6.14 18.23 7.77
N ALA A 97 -5.53 17.95 6.61
CA ALA A 97 -6.26 17.67 5.37
C ALA A 97 -7.17 16.43 5.51
N VAL A 98 -6.65 15.33 6.07
CA VAL A 98 -7.42 14.10 6.32
C VAL A 98 -8.65 14.39 7.18
N ILE A 99 -8.51 15.21 8.23
CA ILE A 99 -9.62 15.58 9.11
C ILE A 99 -10.69 16.33 8.32
N GLU A 100 -10.31 17.34 7.53
CA GLU A 100 -11.26 18.13 6.74
C GLU A 100 -11.97 17.28 5.68
N TYR A 101 -11.25 16.43 4.94
CA TYR A 101 -11.85 15.60 3.89
C TYR A 101 -12.78 14.53 4.46
N ARG A 102 -12.39 13.79 5.52
CA ARG A 102 -13.30 12.83 6.18
C ARG A 102 -14.58 13.52 6.64
N SER A 103 -14.41 14.71 7.21
CA SER A 103 -15.53 15.49 7.70
C SER A 103 -16.44 15.95 6.56
N PHE A 104 -15.87 16.47 5.47
CA PHE A 104 -16.62 16.84 4.27
C PHE A 104 -17.41 15.66 3.69
N LEU A 105 -16.76 14.52 3.47
CA LEU A 105 -17.40 13.30 2.95
C LEU A 105 -18.50 12.77 3.88
N SER A 106 -18.37 12.95 5.19
CA SER A 106 -19.39 12.55 6.15
C SER A 106 -20.63 13.44 6.13
N PHE A 107 -20.49 14.75 5.95
CA PHE A 107 -21.61 15.70 5.98
C PHE A 107 -22.21 15.95 4.59
N PHE A 108 -21.41 15.82 3.54
CA PHE A 108 -21.78 16.17 2.16
C PHE A 108 -21.42 15.06 1.17
N PRO A 109 -21.87 13.79 1.37
CA PRO A 109 -21.44 12.65 0.55
C PRO A 109 -21.87 12.68 -0.92
N ASN A 110 -22.82 13.56 -1.29
CA ASN A 110 -23.33 13.72 -2.65
C ASN A 110 -22.93 15.06 -3.29
N ASP A 111 -22.01 15.80 -2.66
CA ASP A 111 -21.52 17.05 -3.23
C ASP A 111 -20.70 16.78 -4.50
N PRO A 112 -20.73 17.65 -5.52
CA PRO A 112 -19.91 17.49 -6.72
C PRO A 112 -18.40 17.33 -6.45
N ASN A 113 -17.88 17.83 -5.32
CA ASN A 113 -16.48 17.70 -4.94
C ASN A 113 -16.18 16.42 -4.13
N SER A 114 -17.15 15.52 -3.96
CA SER A 114 -16.97 14.30 -3.13
C SER A 114 -15.95 13.35 -3.73
N ALA A 115 -15.88 13.22 -5.06
CA ALA A 115 -14.86 12.42 -5.75
C ALA A 115 -13.46 12.95 -5.44
N THR A 116 -13.24 14.25 -5.64
CA THR A 116 -11.95 14.90 -5.35
C THR A 116 -11.59 14.84 -3.88
N ALA A 117 -12.54 15.02 -2.97
CA ALA A 117 -12.29 14.90 -1.53
C ALA A 117 -11.89 13.47 -1.14
N GLN A 118 -12.55 12.45 -1.71
CA GLN A 118 -12.23 11.03 -1.47
C GLN A 118 -10.84 10.68 -2.01
N TYR A 119 -10.51 11.15 -3.21
CA TYR A 119 -9.19 11.00 -3.80
C TYR A 119 -8.11 11.69 -2.95
N ARG A 120 -8.29 12.96 -2.60
CA ARG A 120 -7.32 13.73 -1.80
C ARG A 120 -7.17 13.20 -0.38
N LEU A 121 -8.23 12.63 0.20
CA LEU A 121 -8.14 11.88 1.46
C LEU A 121 -7.17 10.69 1.32
N GLY A 122 -7.37 9.85 0.29
CA GLY A 122 -6.51 8.71 0.02
C GLY A 122 -5.05 9.10 -0.23
N VAL A 123 -4.81 10.18 -0.98
CA VAL A 123 -3.45 10.71 -1.20
C VAL A 123 -2.84 11.26 0.09
N SER A 124 -3.61 12.00 0.90
CA SER A 124 -3.10 12.53 2.17
C SER A 124 -2.66 11.39 3.11
N LEU A 125 -3.43 10.31 3.17
CA LEU A 125 -3.06 9.10 3.92
C LEU A 125 -1.79 8.44 3.36
N PHE A 126 -1.67 8.36 2.04
CA PHE A 126 -0.46 7.83 1.40
C PHE A 126 0.80 8.62 1.78
N GLU A 127 0.70 9.95 1.82
CA GLU A 127 1.82 10.83 2.21
C GLU A 127 2.15 10.74 3.71
N GLN A 128 1.15 10.48 4.57
CA GLN A 128 1.37 10.19 5.99
C GLN A 128 2.00 8.82 6.25
N ALA A 129 1.80 7.87 5.34
CA ALA A 129 2.21 6.49 5.55
C ALA A 129 3.73 6.39 5.78
N LEU A 130 4.11 5.64 6.82
CA LEU A 130 5.50 5.45 7.21
C LEU A 130 6.25 4.54 6.21
N GLY A 131 7.58 4.56 6.29
CA GLY A 131 8.42 3.76 5.39
C GLY A 131 8.13 2.25 5.48
N PRO A 132 8.56 1.45 4.48
CA PRO A 132 8.20 0.03 4.37
C PRO A 132 8.67 -0.88 5.52
N ASP A 133 9.48 -0.40 6.48
CA ASP A 133 9.89 -1.21 7.64
C ASP A 133 9.06 -0.88 8.90
N GLN A 134 8.04 -0.04 8.79
CA GLN A 134 7.24 0.48 9.90
C GLN A 134 5.78 0.00 9.80
N ASP A 135 4.90 0.52 10.66
CA ASP A 135 3.47 0.22 10.62
C ASP A 135 2.86 0.59 9.26
N GLN A 136 2.13 -0.35 8.67
CA GLN A 136 1.50 -0.23 7.34
C GLN A 136 0.01 0.10 7.42
N SER A 137 -0.56 0.27 8.63
CA SER A 137 -1.98 0.55 8.85
C SER A 137 -2.49 1.75 8.03
N ILE A 138 -1.77 2.88 8.06
CA ILE A 138 -2.11 4.09 7.29
C ILE A 138 -2.02 3.84 5.78
N LEU A 139 -1.04 3.04 5.32
CA LEU A 139 -0.91 2.70 3.91
C LEU A 139 -2.10 1.85 3.43
N GLN A 140 -2.57 0.92 4.26
CA GLN A 140 -3.76 0.13 3.97
C GLN A 140 -5.01 1.01 3.98
N GLU A 141 -5.12 1.98 4.90
CA GLU A 141 -6.21 2.94 4.88
C GLU A 141 -6.20 3.78 3.60
N ALA A 142 -5.02 4.23 3.16
CA ALA A 142 -4.87 4.93 1.88
C ALA A 142 -5.36 4.07 0.70
N PHE A 143 -5.01 2.78 0.66
CA PHE A 143 -5.50 1.84 -0.35
C PHE A 143 -7.04 1.80 -0.37
N THR A 144 -7.66 1.61 0.79
CA THR A 144 -9.12 1.53 0.93
C THR A 144 -9.79 2.82 0.51
N GLU A 145 -9.30 3.98 0.92
CA GLU A 145 -9.90 5.27 0.55
C GLU A 145 -9.72 5.61 -0.95
N LEU A 146 -8.62 5.18 -1.58
CA LEU A 146 -8.41 5.35 -3.02
C LEU A 146 -9.30 4.40 -3.85
N LEU A 147 -9.50 3.16 -3.42
CA LEU A 147 -10.42 2.23 -4.10
C LEU A 147 -11.85 2.75 -4.14
N LYS A 148 -12.31 3.40 -3.06
CA LYS A 148 -13.63 4.00 -2.99
C LYS A 148 -13.88 5.04 -4.09
N VAL A 149 -12.84 5.67 -4.65
CA VAL A 149 -13.00 6.65 -5.74
C VAL A 149 -13.64 5.98 -6.96
N ALA A 150 -13.05 4.88 -7.44
CA ALA A 150 -13.56 4.13 -8.58
C ALA A 150 -14.90 3.44 -8.28
N GLU A 151 -15.12 3.00 -7.04
CA GLU A 151 -16.36 2.31 -6.65
C GLU A 151 -17.55 3.27 -6.51
N LYS A 152 -17.33 4.46 -5.94
CA LYS A 152 -18.42 5.39 -5.60
C LYS A 152 -18.63 6.49 -6.63
N TYR A 153 -17.58 6.90 -7.34
CA TYR A 153 -17.60 8.02 -8.28
C TYR A 153 -17.05 7.59 -9.66
N PRO A 154 -17.56 6.51 -10.28
CA PRO A 154 -17.05 6.02 -11.57
C PRO A 154 -17.22 7.04 -12.71
N GLU A 155 -18.08 8.04 -12.56
CA GLU A 155 -18.30 9.13 -13.51
C GLU A 155 -17.18 10.18 -13.52
N ASP A 156 -16.41 10.30 -12.43
CA ASP A 156 -15.30 11.26 -12.33
C ASP A 156 -14.01 10.64 -12.86
N ALA A 157 -13.90 10.56 -14.19
CA ALA A 157 -12.83 9.85 -14.88
C ALA A 157 -11.42 10.36 -14.51
N ASP A 158 -11.28 11.66 -14.25
CA ASP A 158 -10.00 12.28 -13.90
C ASP A 158 -9.54 11.83 -12.50
N ASP A 159 -10.42 11.91 -11.49
CA ASP A 159 -10.08 11.47 -10.13
C ASP A 159 -9.92 9.94 -10.03
N VAL A 160 -10.68 9.17 -10.82
CA VAL A 160 -10.48 7.71 -10.92
C VAL A 160 -9.10 7.38 -11.49
N GLN A 161 -8.69 8.00 -12.60
CA GLN A 161 -7.38 7.76 -13.19
C GLN A 161 -6.23 8.19 -12.27
N ASN A 162 -6.40 9.32 -11.56
CA ASN A 162 -5.44 9.78 -10.57
C ASN A 162 -5.35 8.81 -9.38
N ALA A 163 -6.48 8.29 -8.90
CA ALA A 163 -6.52 7.31 -7.83
C ALA A 163 -5.85 6.00 -8.23
N GLU A 164 -6.06 5.50 -9.45
CA GLU A 164 -5.37 4.31 -9.99
C GLU A 164 -3.84 4.46 -9.98
N THR A 165 -3.35 5.66 -10.32
CA THR A 165 -1.92 5.97 -10.28
C THR A 165 -1.37 5.85 -8.86
N PHE A 166 -2.09 6.35 -7.85
CA PHE A 166 -1.69 6.19 -6.45
C PHE A 166 -1.88 4.77 -5.93
N LEU A 167 -2.91 4.04 -6.34
CA LEU A 167 -3.10 2.63 -6.00
C LEU A 167 -1.92 1.78 -6.46
N LYS A 168 -1.34 2.09 -7.63
CA LYS A 168 -0.09 1.46 -8.09
C LYS A 168 1.06 1.74 -7.12
N LYS A 169 1.26 3.00 -6.71
CA LYS A 169 2.29 3.37 -5.73
C LYS A 169 2.10 2.69 -4.38
N VAL A 170 0.85 2.57 -3.92
CA VAL A 170 0.50 1.85 -2.69
C VAL A 170 0.90 0.39 -2.81
N ARG A 171 0.51 -0.29 -3.90
CA ARG A 171 0.89 -1.67 -4.18
C ARG A 171 2.41 -1.87 -4.22
N ASP A 172 3.13 -0.96 -4.87
CA ASP A 172 4.60 -1.01 -4.92
C ASP A 172 5.23 -0.89 -3.52
N ARG A 173 4.74 0.02 -2.66
CA ARG A 173 5.20 0.14 -1.27
C ARG A 173 4.86 -1.07 -0.42
N SER A 174 3.66 -1.63 -0.57
CA SER A 174 3.25 -2.84 0.15
C SER A 174 4.07 -4.06 -0.27
N ALA A 175 4.35 -4.22 -1.57
CA ALA A 175 5.27 -5.23 -2.06
C ALA A 175 6.68 -5.03 -1.49
N GLU A 176 7.16 -3.78 -1.40
CA GLU A 176 8.45 -3.49 -0.80
C GLU A 176 8.53 -3.89 0.68
N HIS A 177 7.48 -3.65 1.45
CA HIS A 177 7.38 -4.11 2.85
C HIS A 177 7.57 -5.63 2.93
N GLU A 178 6.76 -6.39 2.18
CA GLU A 178 6.83 -7.85 2.18
C GLU A 178 8.19 -8.38 1.73
N TYR A 179 8.80 -7.74 0.73
CA TYR A 179 10.13 -8.09 0.24
C TYR A 179 11.20 -7.85 1.31
N ARG A 180 11.16 -6.72 2.01
CA ARG A 180 12.10 -6.40 3.10
C ARG A 180 11.96 -7.39 4.27
N VAL A 181 10.73 -7.73 4.66
CA VAL A 181 10.45 -8.75 5.68
C VAL A 181 10.97 -10.12 5.22
N ALA A 182 10.74 -10.50 3.97
CA ALA A 182 11.27 -11.73 3.41
C ALA A 182 12.81 -11.77 3.45
N ARG A 183 13.48 -10.69 3.07
CA ARG A 183 14.95 -10.58 3.12
C ARG A 183 15.48 -10.64 4.55
N PHE A 184 14.79 -10.03 5.51
CA PHE A 184 15.12 -10.14 6.93
C PHE A 184 15.09 -11.60 7.40
N TYR A 185 13.98 -12.32 7.16
CA TYR A 185 13.87 -13.73 7.53
C TYR A 185 14.95 -14.60 6.87
N ARG A 186 15.26 -14.34 5.60
CA ARG A 186 16.32 -15.06 4.90
C ARG A 186 17.69 -14.83 5.52
N LYS A 187 18.00 -13.59 5.90
CA LYS A 187 19.26 -13.24 6.59
C LYS A 187 19.42 -14.02 7.90
N GLU A 188 18.31 -14.21 8.62
CA GLU A 188 18.23 -15.05 9.83
C GLU A 188 18.16 -16.56 9.53
N LYS A 189 18.35 -16.98 8.26
CA LYS A 189 18.27 -18.37 7.78
C LYS A 189 16.91 -19.04 8.01
N ARG A 190 15.86 -18.24 8.20
CA ARG A 190 14.47 -18.68 8.31
C ARG A 190 13.84 -18.78 6.93
N TYR A 191 14.34 -19.72 6.12
CA TYR A 191 14.02 -19.82 4.69
C TYR A 191 12.54 -20.11 4.41
N LYS A 192 11.87 -20.90 5.24
CA LYS A 192 10.43 -21.19 5.11
C LYS A 192 9.59 -19.92 5.31
N ALA A 193 9.84 -19.16 6.38
CA ALA A 193 9.16 -17.89 6.64
C ALA A 193 9.43 -16.87 5.51
N SER A 194 10.69 -16.78 5.05
CA SER A 194 11.05 -15.92 3.91
C SER A 194 10.29 -16.33 2.65
N LYS A 195 10.26 -17.63 2.31
CA LYS A 195 9.50 -18.17 1.16
C LYS A 195 8.03 -17.75 1.23
N ASN A 196 7.38 -17.96 2.37
CA ASN A 196 5.96 -17.65 2.54
C ASN A 196 5.67 -16.16 2.31
N ARG A 197 6.56 -15.27 2.77
CA ARG A 197 6.47 -13.82 2.53
C ARG A 197 6.62 -13.46 1.06
N VAL A 198 7.57 -14.08 0.35
CA VAL A 198 7.73 -13.86 -1.09
C VAL A 198 6.52 -14.37 -1.88
N LEU A 199 5.99 -15.54 -1.54
CA LEU A 199 4.78 -16.06 -2.18
C LEU A 199 3.57 -15.16 -1.94
N TYR A 200 3.43 -14.61 -0.72
CA TYR A 200 2.39 -13.63 -0.42
C TYR A 200 2.54 -12.36 -1.27
N LEU A 201 3.75 -11.80 -1.36
CA LEU A 201 4.05 -10.66 -2.23
C LEU A 201 3.62 -10.91 -3.67
N MET A 202 4.06 -12.04 -4.25
CA MET A 202 3.78 -12.37 -5.66
C MET A 202 2.30 -12.60 -5.94
N LYS A 203 1.56 -13.11 -4.94
CA LYS A 203 0.12 -13.37 -5.04
C LYS A 203 -0.70 -12.09 -4.91
N GLU A 204 -0.43 -11.27 -3.88
CA GLU A 204 -1.27 -10.11 -3.53
C GLU A 204 -0.86 -8.84 -4.30
N TYR A 205 0.40 -8.75 -4.75
CA TYR A 205 0.94 -7.60 -5.48
C TYR A 205 1.59 -8.01 -6.83
N PRO A 206 0.81 -8.64 -7.73
CA PRO A 206 1.34 -9.07 -9.03
C PRO A 206 1.73 -7.85 -9.90
N GLY A 207 2.79 -8.01 -10.70
CA GLY A 207 3.24 -6.99 -11.66
C GLY A 207 3.90 -5.74 -11.06
N THR A 208 4.21 -5.75 -9.76
CA THR A 208 5.07 -4.73 -9.14
C THR A 208 6.50 -4.82 -9.68
N SER A 209 7.26 -3.73 -9.57
CA SER A 209 8.66 -3.68 -10.03
C SER A 209 9.60 -4.64 -9.28
N LEU A 210 9.13 -5.24 -8.19
CA LEU A 210 9.89 -6.18 -7.35
C LEU A 210 9.73 -7.65 -7.76
N TYR A 211 8.96 -7.95 -8.81
CA TYR A 211 8.63 -9.33 -9.14
C TYR A 211 9.86 -10.17 -9.55
N ASP A 212 10.82 -9.58 -10.26
CA ASP A 212 12.08 -10.22 -10.63
C ASP A 212 12.99 -10.49 -9.43
N ASP A 213 13.15 -9.50 -8.55
CA ASP A 213 13.81 -9.62 -7.27
C ASP A 213 13.16 -10.68 -6.36
N ALA A 214 11.82 -10.72 -6.34
CA ALA A 214 11.03 -11.70 -5.61
C ALA A 214 11.25 -13.12 -6.17
N LEU A 215 11.21 -13.31 -7.49
CA LEU A 215 11.51 -14.60 -8.13
C LEU A 215 12.91 -15.11 -7.77
N TYR A 216 13.91 -14.22 -7.82
CA TYR A 216 15.26 -14.59 -7.42
C TYR A 216 15.32 -15.01 -5.95
N LEU A 217 14.77 -14.19 -5.05
CA LEU A 217 14.73 -14.48 -3.62
C LEU A 217 13.99 -15.79 -3.31
N LEU A 218 12.87 -16.04 -3.99
CA LEU A 218 12.08 -17.26 -3.90
C LEU A 218 12.91 -18.48 -4.31
N ALA A 219 13.60 -18.40 -5.46
CA ALA A 219 14.52 -19.44 -5.90
C ALA A 219 15.57 -19.74 -4.83
N LEU A 220 16.19 -18.71 -4.27
CA LEU A 220 17.20 -18.89 -3.22
C LEU A 220 16.64 -19.60 -1.98
N ASN A 221 15.42 -19.25 -1.58
CA ASN A 221 14.76 -19.89 -0.44
C ASN A 221 14.44 -21.36 -0.72
N TYR A 222 13.95 -21.70 -1.92
CA TYR A 222 13.73 -23.08 -2.33
C TYR A 222 15.02 -23.91 -2.30
N LEU A 223 16.11 -23.37 -2.85
CA LEU A 223 17.40 -24.06 -2.87
C LEU A 223 17.94 -24.35 -1.46
N ASP A 224 17.84 -23.38 -0.54
CA ASP A 224 18.28 -23.57 0.85
C ASP A 224 17.38 -24.53 1.65
N LEU A 225 16.13 -24.71 1.22
CA LEU A 225 15.21 -25.72 1.74
C LEU A 225 15.40 -27.11 1.10
N GLY A 226 16.33 -27.25 0.14
CA GLY A 226 16.57 -28.49 -0.60
C GLY A 226 15.55 -28.78 -1.71
N GLN A 227 14.64 -27.83 -1.97
CA GLN A 227 13.61 -27.89 -3.01
C GLN A 227 14.22 -27.45 -4.36
N LYS A 228 15.06 -28.31 -4.95
CA LYS A 228 15.89 -27.92 -6.10
C LYS A 228 15.10 -27.63 -7.36
N GLU A 229 14.09 -28.43 -7.65
CA GLU A 229 13.31 -28.30 -8.89
C GLU A 229 12.50 -27.01 -8.89
N GLU A 230 11.86 -26.67 -7.77
CA GLU A 230 11.13 -25.41 -7.59
C GLU A 230 12.09 -24.21 -7.67
N GLY A 231 13.28 -24.32 -7.07
CA GLY A 231 14.31 -23.30 -7.17
C GLY A 231 14.79 -23.07 -8.61
N LYS A 232 14.96 -24.14 -9.39
CA LYS A 232 15.29 -24.06 -10.82
C LYS A 232 14.18 -23.41 -11.62
N ALA A 233 12.93 -23.80 -11.41
CA ALA A 233 11.77 -23.25 -12.10
C ALA A 233 11.70 -21.72 -11.92
N CYS A 234 11.86 -21.22 -10.70
CA CYS A 234 11.89 -19.77 -10.44
C CYS A 234 13.05 -19.06 -11.17
N LEU A 235 14.24 -19.67 -11.23
CA LEU A 235 15.38 -19.09 -11.97
C LEU A 235 15.14 -19.10 -13.49
N LEU A 236 14.51 -20.14 -14.03
CA LEU A 236 14.16 -20.22 -15.44
C LEU A 236 13.14 -19.13 -15.79
N GLU A 237 12.06 -19.02 -15.02
CA GLU A 237 11.03 -17.99 -15.19
C GLU A 237 11.64 -16.58 -15.15
N LEU A 238 12.51 -16.33 -14.17
CA LEU A 238 13.23 -15.06 -14.05
C LEU A 238 14.05 -14.77 -15.32
N LEU A 239 14.79 -15.75 -15.82
CA LEU A 239 15.65 -15.55 -16.99
C LEU A 239 14.85 -15.44 -18.30
N GLU A 240 13.69 -16.07 -18.40
CA GLU A 240 12.84 -16.01 -19.59
C GLU A 240 12.08 -14.68 -19.66
N ASN A 241 11.47 -14.26 -18.54
CA ASN A 241 10.54 -13.14 -18.53
C ASN A 241 11.19 -11.78 -18.19
N TYR A 242 12.36 -11.78 -17.55
CA TYR A 242 13.03 -10.56 -17.07
C TYR A 242 14.45 -10.45 -17.66
N PRO A 243 14.59 -10.10 -18.96
CA PRO A 243 15.88 -10.00 -19.63
C PRO A 243 16.80 -8.91 -19.06
N ALA A 244 16.23 -7.88 -18.45
CA ALA A 244 16.94 -6.73 -17.87
C ALA A 244 17.26 -6.87 -16.37
N TYR A 245 16.97 -8.01 -15.74
CA TYR A 245 17.23 -8.22 -14.32
C TYR A 245 18.70 -7.97 -13.95
N GLU A 246 18.96 -7.14 -12.94
CA GLU A 246 20.30 -6.65 -12.60
C GLU A 246 21.27 -7.80 -12.28
N GLU A 247 20.79 -8.83 -11.57
CA GLU A 247 21.59 -9.97 -11.13
C GLU A 247 21.49 -11.19 -12.06
N ARG A 248 21.14 -10.99 -13.34
CA ARG A 248 20.92 -12.05 -14.33
C ARG A 248 22.06 -13.07 -14.41
N GLU A 249 23.31 -12.61 -14.49
CA GLU A 249 24.46 -13.53 -14.59
C GLU A 249 24.64 -14.40 -13.32
N LYS A 250 24.27 -13.88 -12.14
CA LYS A 250 24.27 -14.68 -10.91
C LYS A 250 23.19 -15.75 -10.96
N ALA A 251 21.99 -15.43 -11.47
CA ALA A 251 20.92 -16.40 -11.67
C ALA A 251 21.32 -17.50 -12.66
N ARG A 252 21.91 -17.13 -13.80
CA ARG A 252 22.45 -18.09 -14.80
C ARG A 252 23.48 -19.03 -14.20
N LYS A 253 24.46 -18.48 -13.48
CA LYS A 253 25.53 -19.27 -12.87
C LYS A 253 24.95 -20.31 -11.91
N ARG A 254 24.01 -19.91 -11.04
CA ARG A 254 23.32 -20.83 -10.12
C ARG A 254 22.59 -21.94 -10.87
N LEU A 255 21.90 -21.60 -11.96
CA LEU A 255 21.19 -22.60 -12.76
C LEU A 255 22.16 -23.62 -13.39
N GLY A 256 23.32 -23.16 -13.87
CA GLY A 256 24.41 -24.05 -14.34
C GLY A 256 25.01 -24.91 -13.22
N ASP A 257 25.23 -24.35 -12.03
CA ASP A 257 25.71 -25.09 -10.85
C ASP A 257 24.71 -26.18 -10.41
N LEU A 258 23.42 -26.02 -10.73
CA LEU A 258 22.36 -27.00 -10.51
C LEU A 258 22.24 -28.04 -11.64
N GLY A 259 23.16 -28.02 -12.62
CA GLY A 259 23.25 -29.01 -13.70
C GLY A 259 22.28 -28.76 -14.86
N GLU A 260 21.72 -27.55 -14.98
CA GLU A 260 20.84 -27.22 -16.09
C GLU A 260 21.64 -26.99 -17.38
N ILE A 261 21.25 -27.68 -18.45
CA ILE A 261 21.95 -27.65 -19.73
C ILE A 261 21.46 -26.50 -20.60
N PHE A 262 20.15 -26.22 -20.55
CA PHE A 262 19.52 -25.15 -21.32
C PHE A 262 19.30 -23.93 -20.43
N ILE A 263 20.18 -22.94 -20.58
CA ILE A 263 20.11 -21.68 -19.82
C ILE A 263 19.76 -20.54 -20.80
N PRO A 264 18.61 -19.84 -20.63
CA PRO A 264 18.19 -18.78 -21.53
C PRO A 264 19.29 -17.73 -21.76
N HIS A 265 19.74 -17.55 -23.01
CA HIS A 265 20.72 -16.52 -23.40
C HIS A 265 20.05 -15.18 -23.70
N SER A 266 20.65 -14.06 -23.29
CA SER A 266 20.07 -12.74 -23.57
C SER A 266 20.07 -12.48 -25.07
N VAL A 267 18.91 -12.27 -25.67
CA VAL A 267 18.82 -11.61 -26.97
C VAL A 267 18.76 -10.11 -26.68
N ALA A 268 19.91 -9.45 -26.70
CA ALA A 268 19.93 -8.00 -26.80
C ALA A 268 19.84 -7.63 -28.29
N SER A 269 18.77 -6.95 -28.69
CA SER A 269 18.73 -6.18 -29.93
C SER A 269 18.24 -4.75 -29.65
N SER A 270 19.22 -3.84 -29.57
CA SER A 270 19.27 -2.52 -30.21
C SER A 270 17.99 -1.71 -30.43
N ASP A 271 18.02 -0.48 -29.91
CA ASP A 271 17.72 0.77 -30.63
C ASP A 271 16.70 0.73 -31.78
N THR A 272 15.52 1.29 -31.54
CA THR A 272 14.93 2.30 -32.43
C THR A 272 14.19 3.36 -31.61
N ALA A 273 14.79 4.54 -31.55
CA ALA A 273 14.09 5.81 -31.31
C ALA A 273 13.90 6.53 -32.65
N HIS A 274 12.81 7.31 -32.75
CA HIS A 274 12.27 8.11 -33.87
C HIS A 274 11.27 7.35 -34.77
N GLY A 275 10.07 7.84 -35.06
CA GLY A 275 9.41 9.10 -34.77
C GLY A 275 8.01 9.10 -35.43
N ASN A 276 7.15 10.01 -35.01
CA ASN A 276 5.79 10.20 -35.51
C ASN A 276 5.68 10.27 -37.04
N ALA A 277 4.64 9.63 -37.59
CA ALA A 277 3.92 10.12 -38.76
C ALA A 277 2.51 9.51 -38.80
N ASP A 278 1.50 10.37 -38.63
CA ASP A 278 0.14 10.12 -39.10
C ASP A 278 0.16 9.82 -40.61
N THR A 279 -0.66 8.87 -41.08
CA THR A 279 -1.70 9.03 -42.12
C THR A 279 -2.36 7.68 -42.44
N SER A 280 -3.68 7.71 -42.54
CA SER A 280 -4.65 6.69 -42.94
C SER A 280 -4.30 5.81 -44.16
N SER A 281 -4.69 4.53 -44.13
CA SER A 281 -5.77 3.93 -44.95
C SER A 281 -5.81 2.40 -44.78
N GLN A 282 -7.04 1.87 -44.78
CA GLN A 282 -7.42 0.47 -44.59
C GLN A 282 -6.97 -0.45 -45.75
N GLU A 283 -6.61 -1.70 -45.44
CA GLU A 283 -6.98 -2.92 -46.18
C GLU A 283 -6.60 -4.19 -45.38
N GLU A 284 -7.16 -5.34 -45.76
CA GLU A 284 -7.70 -6.42 -44.93
C GLU A 284 -6.74 -7.50 -44.36
N ILE A 285 -7.31 -8.29 -43.44
CA ILE A 285 -6.80 -9.42 -42.62
C ILE A 285 -6.38 -10.64 -43.50
N PRO A 286 -5.49 -11.55 -43.03
CA PRO A 286 -5.97 -12.75 -42.32
C PRO A 286 -5.15 -13.17 -41.08
N GLN A 287 -5.87 -13.67 -40.07
CA GLN A 287 -5.37 -14.23 -38.82
C GLN A 287 -4.55 -15.51 -39.05
N LYS A 288 -3.52 -15.72 -38.22
CA LYS A 288 -2.84 -17.02 -38.08
C LYS A 288 -2.80 -17.39 -36.59
N GLU A 289 -3.33 -18.57 -36.33
CA GLU A 289 -3.66 -19.19 -35.04
C GLU A 289 -2.41 -19.49 -34.19
N GLU A 290 -2.52 -19.27 -32.87
CA GLU A 290 -1.70 -19.93 -31.85
C GLU A 290 -2.51 -21.07 -31.19
N PRO A 291 -1.89 -22.22 -30.88
CA PRO A 291 -2.61 -23.40 -30.43
C PRO A 291 -2.94 -23.35 -28.93
N ILE A 292 -4.23 -23.50 -28.63
CA ILE A 292 -4.76 -23.80 -27.30
C ILE A 292 -4.65 -25.32 -27.10
N VAL A 293 -3.96 -25.77 -26.06
CA VAL A 293 -4.07 -27.17 -25.58
C VAL A 293 -5.20 -27.24 -24.56
N GLU A 294 -6.25 -27.92 -24.99
CA GLU A 294 -7.52 -28.20 -24.33
C GLU A 294 -7.37 -29.41 -23.39
N LEU A 295 -7.85 -29.30 -22.14
CA LEU A 295 -8.19 -30.44 -21.28
C LEU A 295 -9.64 -30.30 -20.83
N SER A 296 -10.53 -30.70 -21.75
CA SER A 296 -11.82 -31.36 -21.58
C SER A 296 -12.59 -31.18 -20.26
N ASN A 297 -13.67 -30.40 -20.31
CA ASN A 297 -14.90 -30.62 -19.53
C ASN A 297 -15.89 -31.43 -20.36
N PRO A 298 -16.65 -32.39 -19.80
CA PRO A 298 -17.88 -32.87 -20.45
C PRO A 298 -19.12 -32.12 -19.91
N GLU A 299 -19.99 -31.72 -20.84
CA GLU A 299 -21.15 -30.85 -20.66
C GLU A 299 -22.44 -31.54 -20.14
N THR A 300 -23.17 -30.84 -19.25
CA THR A 300 -24.66 -30.63 -19.16
C THR A 300 -25.63 -31.83 -18.88
N PRO A 301 -26.90 -31.64 -18.43
CA PRO A 301 -27.74 -30.42 -18.33
C PRO A 301 -28.56 -30.20 -17.02
N LEU A 302 -29.20 -29.02 -16.91
CA LEU A 302 -30.23 -28.66 -15.94
C LEU A 302 -31.51 -29.53 -16.08
N SER A 303 -32.03 -30.09 -14.97
CA SER A 303 -33.46 -30.03 -14.59
C SER A 303 -33.73 -30.67 -13.22
N SER A 304 -34.83 -30.20 -12.61
CA SER A 304 -35.39 -30.43 -11.28
C SER A 304 -35.66 -31.89 -10.88
N ASP A 305 -35.23 -32.28 -9.67
CA ASP A 305 -36.05 -32.97 -8.66
C ASP A 305 -35.23 -33.22 -7.37
N SER A 306 -35.79 -32.92 -6.21
CA SER A 306 -35.32 -33.44 -4.91
C SER A 306 -36.03 -34.79 -4.66
N PRO A 307 -35.39 -35.86 -4.16
CA PRO A 307 -34.99 -35.92 -2.75
C PRO A 307 -33.74 -36.77 -2.40
N SER A 308 -33.31 -36.61 -1.13
CA SER A 308 -32.56 -37.54 -0.27
C SER A 308 -31.09 -37.87 -0.58
N GLY A 309 -30.21 -37.19 0.14
CA GLY A 309 -29.24 -37.82 1.05
C GLY A 309 -27.96 -38.39 0.46
N GLU A 310 -26.88 -37.60 0.47
CA GLU A 310 -25.54 -38.04 0.89
C GLU A 310 -24.65 -36.80 1.15
N SER A 311 -23.85 -36.86 2.21
CA SER A 311 -23.18 -35.75 2.90
C SER A 311 -22.03 -35.11 2.13
N VAL A 312 -22.04 -33.78 2.01
CA VAL A 312 -20.90 -32.94 1.58
C VAL A 312 -19.81 -32.94 2.66
N GLY A 313 -18.58 -33.29 2.27
CA GLY A 313 -17.39 -33.23 3.12
C GLY A 313 -16.89 -31.79 3.31
N ASN A 314 -16.61 -31.44 4.56
CA ASN A 314 -16.25 -30.15 5.13
C ASN A 314 -14.81 -29.73 4.75
N THR A 315 -14.60 -28.68 3.95
CA THR A 315 -13.29 -28.06 3.72
C THR A 315 -12.95 -27.15 4.90
N ALA A 316 -11.97 -27.54 5.72
CA ALA A 316 -11.56 -26.79 6.90
C ALA A 316 -10.84 -25.49 6.52
N LEU A 317 -11.20 -24.37 7.16
CA LEU A 317 -10.47 -23.10 7.09
C LEU A 317 -9.12 -23.24 7.80
N GLU A 318 -8.03 -23.24 7.03
CA GLU A 318 -6.66 -23.35 7.54
C GLU A 318 -5.91 -22.01 7.44
N GLY A 319 -5.22 -21.65 8.52
CA GLY A 319 -4.27 -20.53 8.56
C GLY A 319 -3.01 -20.88 9.33
N TYR A 320 -2.15 -19.90 9.59
CA TYR A 320 -0.88 -20.12 10.29
C TYR A 320 -0.46 -18.95 11.18
N VAL A 321 0.30 -19.26 12.23
CA VAL A 321 0.92 -18.27 13.12
C VAL A 321 2.06 -17.56 12.39
N VAL A 322 1.94 -16.24 12.27
CA VAL A 322 2.90 -15.38 11.57
C VAL A 322 3.90 -14.76 12.52
N LEU A 323 3.43 -14.33 13.71
CA LEU A 323 4.25 -13.60 14.67
C LEU A 323 3.68 -13.75 16.07
N ILE A 324 4.56 -13.78 17.07
CA ILE A 324 4.20 -13.87 18.49
C ILE A 324 4.83 -12.68 19.22
N ARG A 325 4.02 -11.92 19.95
CA ARG A 325 4.47 -10.85 20.85
C ARG A 325 3.72 -10.98 22.16
N ASP A 326 4.47 -11.20 23.24
CA ASP A 326 3.92 -11.36 24.59
C ASP A 326 2.84 -12.46 24.67
N ASP A 327 1.58 -12.09 24.93
CA ASP A 327 0.40 -12.95 24.99
C ASP A 327 -0.44 -12.94 23.69
N GLN A 328 0.06 -12.28 22.64
CA GLN A 328 -0.62 -12.09 21.36
C GLN A 328 0.05 -12.83 20.21
N VAL A 329 -0.78 -13.28 19.28
CA VAL A 329 -0.41 -14.06 18.09
C VAL A 329 -1.05 -13.42 16.87
N PHE A 330 -0.25 -13.14 15.85
CA PHE A 330 -0.72 -12.70 14.55
C PHE A 330 -0.92 -13.92 13.66
N LEU A 331 -2.10 -14.02 13.06
CA LEU A 331 -2.53 -15.15 12.25
C LEU A 331 -2.70 -14.71 10.80
N ASN A 332 -2.18 -15.49 9.85
CA ASN A 332 -2.57 -15.37 8.45
C ASN A 332 -3.68 -16.40 8.21
N LEU A 333 -4.90 -15.92 8.01
CA LEU A 333 -6.07 -16.75 7.74
C LEU A 333 -6.42 -16.56 6.26
N ILE A 334 -6.53 -17.66 5.50
CA ILE A 334 -7.03 -17.61 4.13
C ILE A 334 -8.52 -17.32 4.20
N ARG A 335 -8.91 -16.12 3.75
CA ARG A 335 -10.30 -15.67 3.70
C ARG A 335 -11.06 -16.39 2.59
N GLU A 336 -11.95 -17.30 2.97
CA GLU A 336 -13.17 -17.67 2.23
C GLU A 336 -14.33 -17.94 3.23
N ASP A 337 -14.63 -16.96 4.11
CA ASP A 337 -15.92 -16.88 4.85
C ASP A 337 -16.10 -17.67 6.18
N GLY A 338 -15.06 -17.82 7.01
CA GLY A 338 -15.20 -18.61 8.25
C GLY A 338 -14.89 -17.95 9.60
N VAL A 339 -13.97 -17.00 9.68
CA VAL A 339 -13.44 -16.53 10.98
C VAL A 339 -13.99 -15.17 11.38
N ARG A 340 -14.42 -15.03 12.64
CA ARG A 340 -14.98 -13.80 13.23
C ARG A 340 -14.26 -13.42 14.51
N GLU A 341 -14.30 -12.14 14.88
CA GLU A 341 -13.86 -11.69 16.19
C GLU A 341 -14.55 -12.49 17.30
N GLY A 342 -13.80 -12.86 18.32
CA GLY A 342 -14.23 -13.71 19.42
C GLY A 342 -14.16 -15.22 19.17
N MET A 343 -13.94 -15.67 17.93
CA MET A 343 -13.78 -17.10 17.63
C MET A 343 -12.54 -17.70 18.27
N VAL A 344 -12.65 -18.97 18.63
CA VAL A 344 -11.57 -19.75 19.24
C VAL A 344 -11.02 -20.71 18.20
N LEU A 345 -9.70 -20.71 18.05
CA LEU A 345 -8.98 -21.49 17.05
C LEU A 345 -7.97 -22.40 17.75
N GLU A 346 -7.79 -23.61 17.22
CA GLU A 346 -6.75 -24.53 17.67
C GLU A 346 -5.45 -24.27 16.93
N VAL A 347 -4.35 -24.31 17.69
CA VAL A 347 -2.99 -24.23 17.15
C VAL A 347 -2.42 -25.65 17.13
N LEU A 348 -1.98 -26.09 15.96
CA LEU A 348 -1.52 -27.44 15.66
C LEU A 348 -0.07 -27.42 15.15
N ARG A 349 0.73 -28.41 15.57
CA ARG A 349 2.04 -28.73 14.99
C ARG A 349 2.13 -30.22 14.74
N ASP A 350 2.43 -30.61 13.51
CA ASP A 350 2.51 -32.01 13.09
C ASP A 350 1.25 -32.82 13.49
N ALA A 351 0.08 -32.24 13.28
CA ALA A 351 -1.24 -32.76 13.68
C ALA A 351 -1.48 -32.95 15.20
N LYS A 352 -0.59 -32.44 16.06
CA LYS A 352 -0.80 -32.38 17.51
C LYS A 352 -1.21 -30.98 17.95
N ARG A 353 -2.16 -30.90 18.88
CA ARG A 353 -2.55 -29.65 19.53
C ARG A 353 -1.40 -29.09 20.36
N VAL A 354 -1.10 -27.82 20.12
CA VAL A 354 -0.07 -27.03 20.81
C VAL A 354 -0.71 -26.04 21.79
N GLY A 355 -1.89 -25.52 21.43
CA GLY A 355 -2.60 -24.56 22.24
C GLY A 355 -3.88 -24.07 21.58
N VAL A 356 -4.47 -23.05 22.20
CA VAL A 356 -5.72 -22.43 21.78
C VAL A 356 -5.55 -20.92 21.77
N VAL A 357 -6.07 -20.27 20.74
CA VAL A 357 -6.05 -18.81 20.60
C VAL A 357 -7.46 -18.27 20.35
N ARG A 358 -7.74 -17.05 20.80
CA ARG A 358 -8.99 -16.34 20.56
C ARG A 358 -8.75 -15.14 19.66
N VAL A 359 -9.48 -15.03 18.56
CA VAL A 359 -9.42 -13.89 17.65
C VAL A 359 -9.94 -12.64 18.36
N LEU A 360 -9.14 -11.59 18.42
CA LEU A 360 -9.49 -10.29 18.98
C LEU A 360 -9.97 -9.34 17.90
N GLU A 361 -9.24 -9.29 16.78
CA GLU A 361 -9.46 -8.32 15.71
C GLU A 361 -9.15 -8.96 14.36
N ILE A 362 -9.93 -8.63 13.33
CA ILE A 362 -9.71 -9.09 11.97
C ILE A 362 -9.38 -7.89 11.09
N GLN A 363 -8.19 -7.91 10.49
CA GLN A 363 -7.77 -6.95 9.49
C GLN A 363 -7.62 -7.63 8.13
N GLU A 364 -7.52 -6.85 7.05
CA GLU A 364 -7.19 -7.40 5.74
C GLU A 364 -5.77 -7.98 5.75
N GLY A 365 -5.64 -9.29 5.48
CA GLY A 365 -4.36 -9.99 5.39
C GLY A 365 -3.86 -10.65 6.69
N PHE A 366 -4.35 -10.24 7.86
CA PHE A 366 -4.02 -10.90 9.14
C PHE A 366 -5.10 -10.72 10.21
N SER A 367 -5.08 -11.59 11.22
CA SER A 367 -5.95 -11.48 12.40
C SER A 367 -5.11 -11.50 13.67
N LEU A 368 -5.45 -10.61 14.61
CA LEU A 368 -4.84 -10.58 15.93
C LEU A 368 -5.58 -11.54 16.84
N ALA A 369 -4.86 -12.39 17.56
CA ALA A 369 -5.43 -13.32 18.51
C ALA A 369 -4.68 -13.30 19.85
N ARG A 370 -5.38 -13.60 20.95
CA ARG A 370 -4.78 -13.81 22.28
C ARG A 370 -4.58 -15.30 22.52
N ILE A 371 -3.49 -15.68 23.18
CA ILE A 371 -3.26 -17.05 23.66
C ILE A 371 -4.19 -17.34 24.86
N GLU A 372 -5.07 -18.33 24.72
CA GLU A 372 -5.97 -18.78 25.80
C GLU A 372 -5.34 -19.91 26.62
N SER A 373 -4.68 -20.86 25.95
CA SER A 373 -3.97 -21.95 26.62
C SER A 373 -2.86 -22.52 25.75
N ILE A 374 -1.87 -23.12 26.41
CA ILE A 374 -0.77 -23.86 25.78
C ILE A 374 -0.68 -25.22 26.47
N GLU A 375 -0.55 -26.28 25.66
CA GLU A 375 -0.39 -27.64 26.16
C GLU A 375 0.91 -27.78 26.97
N SER A 376 0.87 -28.63 28.00
CA SER A 376 1.98 -28.75 28.95
C SER A 376 3.29 -29.14 28.26
N GLY A 377 4.32 -28.30 28.43
CA GLY A 377 5.64 -28.51 27.83
C GLY A 377 5.74 -28.11 26.36
N MET A 378 4.70 -27.51 25.79
CA MET A 378 4.70 -26.96 24.44
C MET A 378 4.85 -25.44 24.45
N THR A 379 5.12 -24.88 23.26
CA THR A 379 5.12 -23.44 22.99
C THR A 379 4.55 -23.23 21.61
N ILE A 380 3.71 -22.21 21.44
CA ILE A 380 3.28 -21.77 20.10
C ILE A 380 4.50 -21.20 19.38
N ARG A 381 4.64 -21.50 18.08
CA ARG A 381 5.72 -21.02 17.21
C ARG A 381 5.14 -20.45 15.93
N GLU A 382 5.92 -19.59 15.28
CA GLU A 382 5.65 -19.21 13.89
C GLU A 382 5.59 -20.48 13.01
N ASP A 383 4.68 -20.48 12.02
CA ASP A 383 4.28 -21.61 11.16
C ASP A 383 3.43 -22.72 11.81
N ASP A 384 3.05 -22.61 13.09
CA ASP A 384 2.03 -23.52 13.63
C ASP A 384 0.70 -23.30 12.89
N ILE A 385 0.02 -24.39 12.53
CA ILE A 385 -1.22 -24.37 11.77
C ILE A 385 -2.35 -23.96 12.70
N VAL A 386 -3.22 -23.06 12.24
CA VAL A 386 -4.39 -22.62 12.99
C VAL A 386 -5.65 -23.06 12.26
N ARG A 387 -6.57 -23.70 12.98
CA ARG A 387 -7.85 -24.17 12.45
C ARG A 387 -8.99 -23.75 13.35
N VAL A 388 -10.16 -23.52 12.76
CA VAL A 388 -11.40 -23.29 13.51
C VAL A 388 -11.71 -24.54 14.32
N LEU A 389 -12.02 -24.38 15.62
CA LEU A 389 -12.62 -25.45 16.40
C LEU A 389 -13.96 -25.79 15.73
N GLY A 390 -14.05 -26.97 15.10
CA GLY A 390 -15.33 -27.46 14.63
C GLY A 390 -16.26 -27.66 15.82
N ASP A 391 -17.51 -27.22 15.71
CA ASP A 391 -18.58 -27.68 16.60
C ASP A 391 -18.64 -29.22 16.43
N GLU A 392 -18.31 -29.96 17.49
CA GLU A 392 -18.63 -31.40 17.59
C GLU A 392 -20.13 -31.64 17.70
#